data_AF-A0A3A0EW55-F1
#
_entry.id   AF-A0A3A0EW55-F1
#
_cell.length_a   1.000
_cell.length_b   1.000
_cell.length_c   1.000
_cell.angle_alpha   90.00
_cell.angle_beta   90.00
_cell.angle_gamma   90.00
#
_symmetry.space_group_name_H-M   'P 1'
#
loop_
_entity.id
_entity.type
_entity.pdbx_description
1 polymer ?
#
loop_
_entity_poly.entity_id
_entity_poly.type
_entity_poly.pdbx_seq_one_letter_code
_entity_poly.pdbx_strand_id
1 'polypeptide(L)'
;MARQRLSRDRVSHSLSESQAQNIIDAAHFAATMAKPLNRFTTIHWQQAGVTTNIQGATLRFLKLAADWLRLRGETLAYIWVRESGDGKGEHVHILLHVPPYLGRAFSSRQRGWLKACGASFSKGMIFSRPVGRSLSHAFVGIRYGEPYQDHLDAALNYVLKSTSPHAHARLGLPKHEPSGVIIGKRCSTSQNIGRAARLPRVVP
;
A
#
# COMPACT_ATOMS: atom_id res chain seq x y z
N MET A 1 12.74 -20.42 -14.17
CA MET A 1 12.05 -19.20 -13.69
C MET A 1 12.86 -18.58 -12.56
N ALA A 2 13.49 -17.43 -12.80
CA ALA A 2 14.37 -16.78 -11.82
C ALA A 2 13.54 -16.22 -10.65
N ARG A 3 13.65 -16.88 -9.49
CA ARG A 3 13.21 -16.35 -8.20
C ARG A 3 14.03 -15.08 -7.97
N GLN A 4 13.43 -13.90 -8.19
CA GLN A 4 14.10 -12.62 -8.00
C GLN A 4 14.59 -12.56 -6.55
N ARG A 5 15.88 -12.82 -6.35
CA ARG A 5 16.54 -12.90 -5.04
C ARG A 5 16.37 -11.52 -4.43
N LEU A 6 15.48 -11.40 -3.44
CA LEU A 6 15.25 -10.17 -2.71
C LEU A 6 16.57 -9.80 -2.04
N SER A 7 17.31 -8.84 -2.61
CA SER A 7 18.51 -8.32 -1.96
C SER A 7 18.05 -7.67 -0.64
N ARG A 8 18.39 -8.35 0.47
CA ARG A 8 18.13 -7.88 1.84
C ARG A 8 18.89 -6.59 2.13
N ASP A 9 19.93 -6.32 1.35
CA ASP A 9 20.91 -5.24 1.58
C ASP A 9 20.72 -4.06 0.62
N ARG A 10 19.66 -4.06 -0.21
CA ARG A 10 19.41 -2.97 -1.15
C ARG A 10 19.10 -1.68 -0.40
N VAL A 11 20.01 -0.71 -0.47
CA VAL A 11 19.83 0.63 0.09
C VAL A 11 19.13 1.51 -0.94
N SER A 12 18.17 2.32 -0.52
CA SER A 12 17.48 3.30 -1.39
C SER A 12 17.09 4.55 -0.62
N HIS A 13 17.15 5.71 -1.27
CA HIS A 13 16.72 7.01 -0.70
C HIS A 13 15.34 7.44 -1.21
N SER A 14 14.94 6.97 -2.39
CA SER A 14 13.66 7.32 -3.03
C SER A 14 13.11 6.17 -3.87
N LEU A 15 11.85 6.28 -4.29
CA LEU A 15 11.30 5.40 -5.33
C LEU A 15 11.88 5.77 -6.69
N SER A 16 12.31 4.76 -7.45
CA SER A 16 12.63 4.91 -8.86
C SER A 16 11.35 5.12 -9.70
N GLU A 17 11.51 5.66 -10.90
CA GLU A 17 10.40 5.83 -11.86
C GLU A 17 9.66 4.51 -12.13
N SER A 18 10.40 3.43 -12.41
CA SER A 18 9.79 2.13 -12.68
C SER A 18 8.97 1.59 -11.50
N GLN A 19 9.35 1.94 -10.27
CA GLN A 19 8.63 1.56 -9.06
C GLN A 19 7.36 2.40 -8.91
N ALA A 20 7.48 3.72 -9.06
CA ALA A 20 6.34 4.63 -9.00
C ALA A 20 5.30 4.30 -10.07
N GLN A 21 5.71 4.16 -11.34
CA GLN A 21 4.83 3.75 -12.43
C GLN A 21 4.14 2.41 -12.13
N ASN A 22 4.89 1.43 -11.61
CA ASN A 22 4.29 0.14 -11.27
C ASN A 22 3.19 0.23 -10.20
N ILE A 23 3.35 1.14 -9.23
CA ILE A 23 2.37 1.39 -8.17
C ILE A 23 1.11 2.04 -8.75
N ILE A 24 1.27 3.06 -9.62
CA ILE A 24 0.18 3.73 -10.34
C ILE A 24 -0.61 2.70 -11.17
N ASP A 25 0.08 1.99 -12.06
CA ASP A 25 -0.54 0.97 -12.92
C ASP A 25 -1.28 -0.10 -12.12
N ALA A 26 -0.73 -0.52 -10.96
CA ALA A 26 -1.35 -1.54 -10.12
C ALA A 26 -2.64 -1.04 -9.48
N ALA A 27 -2.67 0.23 -9.06
CA ALA A 27 -3.85 0.84 -8.48
C ALA A 27 -5.00 0.94 -9.49
N HIS A 28 -4.73 1.40 -10.72
CA HIS A 28 -5.74 1.46 -11.77
C HIS A 28 -6.17 0.07 -12.24
N PHE A 29 -5.24 -0.86 -12.44
CA PHE A 29 -5.58 -2.24 -12.80
C PHE A 29 -6.40 -2.97 -11.72
N ALA A 30 -6.20 -2.64 -10.44
CA ALA A 30 -7.04 -3.19 -9.39
C ALA A 30 -8.53 -2.83 -9.58
N ALA A 31 -8.83 -1.63 -10.07
CA ALA A 31 -10.19 -1.21 -10.37
C ALA A 31 -10.80 -2.01 -11.55
N THR A 32 -10.02 -2.27 -12.61
CA THR A 32 -10.49 -3.09 -13.75
C THR A 32 -10.79 -4.53 -13.36
N MET A 33 -10.17 -5.02 -12.28
CA MET A 33 -10.38 -6.35 -11.70
C MET A 33 -11.48 -6.38 -10.62
N ALA A 34 -12.35 -5.36 -10.56
CA ALA A 34 -13.38 -5.18 -9.53
C ALA A 34 -12.84 -5.22 -8.08
N LYS A 35 -11.57 -4.85 -7.89
CA LYS A 35 -10.88 -4.77 -6.60
C LYS A 35 -10.27 -3.40 -6.39
N PRO A 36 -11.04 -2.31 -6.52
CA PRO A 36 -10.49 -0.97 -6.38
C PRO A 36 -9.88 -0.79 -4.98
N LEU A 37 -8.73 -0.11 -4.93
CA LEU A 37 -8.01 0.14 -3.69
C LEU A 37 -8.72 1.23 -2.86
N ASN A 38 -9.75 0.82 -2.13
CA ASN A 38 -10.70 1.68 -1.45
C ASN A 38 -10.35 2.01 0.01
N ARG A 39 -9.20 1.56 0.52
CA ARG A 39 -8.74 1.84 1.90
C ARG A 39 -7.28 2.26 1.91
N PHE A 40 -6.99 3.37 2.58
CA PHE A 40 -5.65 3.85 2.84
C PHE A 40 -5.27 3.63 4.31
N THR A 41 -4.20 2.87 4.54
CA THR A 41 -3.67 2.55 5.88
C THR A 41 -2.21 2.96 6.00
N THR A 42 -1.88 3.75 7.02
CA THR A 42 -0.51 4.05 7.43
C THR A 42 -0.19 3.31 8.73
N ILE A 43 0.96 2.66 8.81
CA ILE A 43 1.46 2.01 10.03
C ILE A 43 2.84 2.59 10.39
N HIS A 44 2.95 3.17 11.59
CA HIS A 44 4.21 3.68 12.14
C HIS A 44 4.94 2.59 12.92
N TRP A 45 5.68 1.74 12.21
CA TRP A 45 6.32 0.56 12.81
C TRP A 45 7.33 0.89 13.91
N GLN A 46 8.24 1.85 13.68
CA GLN A 46 9.24 2.22 14.68
C GLN A 46 8.59 2.81 15.94
N GLN A 47 7.59 3.67 15.78
CA GLN A 47 6.84 4.23 16.92
C GLN A 47 6.09 3.13 17.69
N ALA A 48 5.70 2.06 16.99
CA ALA A 48 5.06 0.90 17.59
C ALA A 48 6.06 -0.11 18.19
N GLY A 49 7.35 0.26 18.33
CA GLY A 49 8.40 -0.58 18.91
C GLY A 49 9.02 -1.60 17.96
N VAL A 50 8.61 -1.63 16.69
CA VAL A 50 9.22 -2.51 15.67
C VAL A 50 10.34 -1.73 14.96
N THR A 51 11.56 -1.90 15.46
CA THR A 51 12.75 -1.18 14.96
C THR A 51 13.59 -2.01 14.00
N THR A 52 13.45 -3.34 14.03
CA THR A 52 14.14 -4.28 13.14
C THR A 52 13.13 -5.01 12.25
N ASN A 53 13.57 -5.42 11.06
CA ASN A 53 12.77 -6.21 10.11
C ASN A 53 11.36 -5.63 9.82
N ILE A 54 11.26 -4.32 9.64
CA ILE A 54 9.99 -3.62 9.36
C ILE A 54 9.32 -4.12 8.08
N GLN A 55 10.11 -4.50 7.08
CA GLN A 55 9.62 -5.20 5.90
C GLN A 55 8.90 -6.50 6.29
N GLY A 56 9.49 -7.32 7.17
CA GLY A 56 8.88 -8.56 7.65
C GLY A 56 7.57 -8.32 8.41
N ALA A 57 7.53 -7.31 9.30
CA ALA A 57 6.31 -6.92 10.01
C ALA A 57 5.19 -6.50 9.05
N THR A 58 5.53 -5.69 8.03
CA THR A 58 4.61 -5.30 6.96
C THR A 58 4.05 -6.50 6.21
N LEU A 59 4.93 -7.42 5.78
CA LEU A 59 4.52 -8.62 5.04
C LEU A 59 3.65 -9.55 5.91
N ARG A 60 3.95 -9.67 7.20
CA ARG A 60 3.17 -10.46 8.14
C ARG A 60 1.79 -9.84 8.39
N PHE A 61 1.69 -8.52 8.51
CA PHE A 61 0.41 -7.80 8.60
C PHE A 61 -0.45 -8.06 7.36
N LEU A 62 0.14 -7.92 6.15
CA LEU A 62 -0.56 -8.18 4.90
C LEU A 62 -0.99 -9.64 4.76
N LYS A 63 -0.16 -10.59 5.20
CA LYS A 63 -0.52 -12.01 5.23
C LYS A 63 -1.73 -12.28 6.13
N LEU A 64 -1.75 -11.71 7.34
CA LEU A 64 -2.87 -11.85 8.27
C LEU A 64 -4.17 -11.25 7.70
N ALA A 65 -4.06 -10.09 7.05
CA ALA A 65 -5.19 -9.47 6.36
C ALA A 65 -5.69 -10.33 5.18
N ALA A 66 -4.78 -10.88 4.38
CA ALA A 66 -5.10 -11.74 3.25
C ALA A 66 -5.75 -13.06 3.70
N ASP A 67 -5.20 -13.73 4.72
CA ASP A 67 -5.77 -14.96 5.26
C ASP A 67 -7.17 -14.72 5.85
N TRP A 68 -7.37 -13.59 6.54
CA TRP A 68 -8.68 -13.26 7.09
C TRP A 68 -9.74 -12.98 6.02
N LEU A 69 -9.36 -12.32 4.91
CA LEU A 69 -10.25 -12.11 3.76
C LEU A 69 -10.52 -13.43 3.02
N ARG A 70 -9.51 -14.28 2.84
CA ARG A 70 -9.64 -15.57 2.18
C ARG A 70 -10.64 -16.49 2.88
N LEU A 71 -10.64 -16.48 4.22
CA LEU A 71 -11.64 -17.21 5.03
C LEU A 71 -13.08 -16.69 4.84
N ARG A 72 -13.27 -15.58 4.14
CA ARG A 72 -14.57 -14.97 3.80
C ARG A 72 -14.86 -15.02 2.30
N GLY A 73 -14.10 -15.81 1.54
CA GLY A 73 -14.24 -15.91 0.08
C GLY A 73 -13.63 -14.74 -0.69
N GLU A 74 -12.83 -13.89 -0.03
CA GLU A 74 -12.30 -12.66 -0.62
C GLU A 74 -10.79 -12.70 -0.83
N THR A 75 -10.33 -11.99 -1.85
CA THR A 75 -8.91 -11.88 -2.18
C THR A 75 -8.42 -10.47 -1.96
N LEU A 76 -7.35 -10.33 -1.18
CA LEU A 76 -6.70 -9.04 -0.93
C LEU A 76 -5.98 -8.55 -2.19
N ALA A 77 -6.25 -7.30 -2.58
CA ALA A 77 -5.42 -6.54 -3.51
C ALA A 77 -4.76 -5.40 -2.74
N TYR A 78 -3.47 -5.14 -2.97
CA TYR A 78 -2.76 -4.07 -2.26
C TYR A 78 -1.56 -3.52 -3.02
N ILE A 79 -1.20 -2.29 -2.66
CA ILE A 79 0.13 -1.71 -2.86
C ILE A 79 0.65 -1.20 -1.51
N TRP A 80 1.97 -1.20 -1.32
CA TRP A 80 2.59 -0.55 -0.17
C TRP A 80 3.91 0.13 -0.53
N VAL A 81 4.22 1.19 0.21
CA VAL A 81 5.47 1.96 0.14
C VAL A 81 5.96 2.23 1.56
N ARG A 82 7.24 1.95 1.81
CA ARG A 82 7.97 2.29 3.04
C ARG A 82 8.62 3.66 2.86
N GLU A 83 8.50 4.46 3.90
CA GLU A 83 9.13 5.76 4.02
C GLU A 83 9.85 5.84 5.36
N SER A 84 10.92 6.61 5.39
CA SER A 84 11.59 7.03 6.62
C SER A 84 11.57 8.54 6.61
N GLY A 85 11.06 9.17 7.67
CA GLY A 85 11.03 10.63 7.79
C GLY A 85 11.81 11.07 9.01
N ASP A 86 12.50 12.21 8.89
CA ASP A 86 13.21 12.81 10.02
C ASP A 86 12.23 13.01 11.20
N GLY A 87 12.58 12.45 12.36
CA GLY A 87 11.78 12.48 13.59
C GLY A 87 10.52 11.60 13.63
N LYS A 88 10.04 11.04 12.50
CA LYS A 88 8.84 10.18 12.46
C LYS A 88 9.17 8.69 12.49
N GLY A 89 10.41 8.35 12.13
CA GLY A 89 10.85 6.99 11.95
C GLY A 89 10.24 6.31 10.73
N GLU A 90 10.64 5.07 10.53
CA GLU A 90 10.21 4.27 9.40
C GLU A 90 8.76 3.80 9.57
N HIS A 91 7.96 4.05 8.53
CA HIS A 91 6.55 3.73 8.45
C HIS A 91 6.20 3.20 7.06
N VAL A 92 5.00 2.63 6.94
CA VAL A 92 4.50 2.12 5.67
C VAL A 92 3.13 2.71 5.36
N HIS A 93 2.97 3.12 4.10
CA HIS A 93 1.71 3.48 3.49
C HIS A 93 1.19 2.32 2.67
N ILE A 94 -0.07 1.96 2.86
CA ILE A 94 -0.69 0.79 2.24
C ILE A 94 -2.05 1.18 1.67
N LEU A 95 -2.23 1.03 0.37
CA LEU A 95 -3.56 1.07 -0.25
C LEU A 95 -4.04 -0.37 -0.45
N LEU A 96 -5.25 -0.65 0.03
CA LEU A 96 -5.84 -1.97 0.12
C LEU A 96 -7.21 -1.95 -0.56
N HIS A 97 -7.57 -3.05 -1.20
CA HIS A 97 -8.96 -3.38 -1.46
C HIS A 97 -9.55 -4.10 -0.23
N VAL A 98 -10.65 -3.57 0.30
CA VAL A 98 -11.46 -4.24 1.34
C VAL A 98 -12.94 -4.14 0.93
N PRO A 99 -13.65 -5.26 0.75
CA PRO A 99 -15.07 -5.23 0.42
C PRO A 99 -15.85 -4.39 1.45
N PRO A 100 -16.75 -3.48 1.03
CA PRO A 100 -17.37 -2.52 1.95
C PRO A 100 -18.11 -3.18 3.13
N TYR A 101 -18.79 -4.30 2.86
CA TYR A 101 -19.53 -5.07 3.88
C TYR A 101 -18.61 -5.68 4.96
N LEU A 102 -17.32 -5.85 4.67
CA LEU A 102 -16.32 -6.32 5.63
C LEU A 102 -15.58 -5.18 6.35
N GLY A 103 -15.82 -3.92 5.98
CA GLY A 103 -15.00 -2.78 6.40
C GLY A 103 -14.83 -2.63 7.91
N ARG A 104 -15.93 -2.71 8.67
CA ARG A 104 -15.92 -2.59 10.14
C ARG A 104 -15.19 -3.78 10.78
N ALA A 105 -15.51 -4.99 10.33
CA ALA A 105 -14.90 -6.21 10.84
C ALA A 105 -13.40 -6.29 10.50
N PHE A 106 -12.97 -5.78 9.35
CA PHE A 106 -11.57 -5.68 8.99
C PHE A 106 -10.82 -4.72 9.94
N SER A 107 -11.38 -3.52 10.18
CA SER A 107 -10.78 -2.54 11.09
C SER A 107 -10.61 -3.09 12.51
N SER A 108 -11.56 -3.86 13.04
CA SER A 108 -11.46 -4.42 14.40
C SER A 108 -10.32 -5.45 14.55
N ARG A 109 -9.87 -6.08 13.46
CA ARG A 109 -8.77 -7.05 13.48
C ARG A 109 -7.39 -6.40 13.44
N GLN A 110 -7.27 -5.18 12.92
CA GLN A 110 -5.97 -4.52 12.69
C GLN A 110 -5.13 -4.43 13.98
N ARG A 111 -5.75 -4.13 15.12
CA ARG A 111 -5.05 -4.09 16.42
C ARG A 111 -4.42 -5.44 16.77
N GLY A 112 -5.16 -6.53 16.59
CA GLY A 112 -4.65 -7.88 16.84
C GLY A 112 -3.53 -8.26 15.89
N TRP A 113 -3.64 -7.88 14.62
CA TRP A 113 -2.58 -8.12 13.64
C TRP A 113 -1.30 -7.34 13.93
N LEU A 114 -1.40 -6.08 14.34
CA LEU A 114 -0.24 -5.28 14.75
C LEU A 114 0.49 -5.93 15.92
N LYS A 115 -0.23 -6.28 16.99
CA LYS A 115 0.33 -6.99 18.15
C LYS A 115 1.04 -8.28 17.73
N ALA A 116 0.40 -9.06 16.87
CA ALA A 116 1.00 -10.29 16.37
C ALA A 116 2.32 -10.01 15.63
N CYS A 117 2.45 -8.86 14.95
CA CYS A 117 3.67 -8.46 14.25
C CYS A 117 4.77 -7.89 15.16
N GLY A 118 4.61 -7.98 16.48
CA GLY A 118 5.58 -7.49 17.48
C GLY A 118 5.39 -6.03 17.86
N ALA A 119 4.30 -5.38 17.44
CA ALA A 119 4.05 -4.00 17.79
C ALA A 119 3.50 -3.85 19.21
N SER A 120 4.12 -2.98 20.00
CA SER A 120 3.55 -2.39 21.21
C SER A 120 2.48 -1.39 20.80
N PHE A 121 1.22 -1.74 21.04
CA PHE A 121 0.10 -0.94 20.54
C PHE A 121 -0.11 0.31 21.40
N SER A 122 0.05 1.49 20.79
CA SER A 122 -0.35 2.80 21.33
C SER A 122 -1.26 3.55 20.33
N LYS A 123 -1.92 4.61 20.80
CA LYS A 123 -2.76 5.46 19.93
C LYS A 123 -1.87 6.14 18.88
N GLY A 124 -2.33 6.18 17.63
CA GLY A 124 -1.61 6.82 16.53
C GLY A 124 -0.63 5.92 15.77
N MET A 125 -0.48 4.64 16.15
CA MET A 125 0.43 3.73 15.43
C MET A 125 -0.13 3.24 14.09
N ILE A 126 -1.45 3.31 13.94
CA ILE A 126 -2.14 2.97 12.70
C ILE A 126 -3.22 4.00 12.41
N PHE A 127 -3.23 4.50 11.18
CA PHE A 127 -4.28 5.34 10.65
C PHE A 127 -4.88 4.64 9.44
N SER A 128 -6.14 4.23 9.51
CA SER A 128 -6.83 3.52 8.43
C SER A 128 -8.12 4.24 8.09
N ARG A 129 -8.25 4.69 6.84
CA ARG A 129 -9.39 5.46 6.34
C ARG A 129 -9.83 4.96 4.96
N PRO A 130 -11.08 5.20 4.55
CA PRO A 130 -11.47 4.98 3.17
C PRO A 130 -10.67 5.88 2.21
N VAL A 131 -10.46 5.40 0.99
CA VAL A 131 -10.16 6.25 -0.17
C VAL A 131 -11.50 6.76 -0.69
N GLY A 132 -11.69 8.07 -0.70
CA GLY A 132 -13.01 8.66 -0.88
C GLY A 132 -13.80 8.81 0.41
N ARG A 133 -15.09 9.10 0.26
CA ARG A 133 -16.01 9.36 1.37
C ARG A 133 -16.40 8.10 2.16
N SER A 134 -16.27 6.92 1.56
CA SER A 134 -16.54 5.62 2.18
C SER A 134 -15.86 4.50 1.39
N LEU A 135 -15.78 3.28 1.94
CA LEU A 135 -15.25 2.12 1.20
C LEU A 135 -16.06 1.80 -0.05
N SER A 136 -17.35 2.13 -0.06
CA SER A 136 -18.24 1.94 -1.22
C SER A 136 -18.04 3.00 -2.29
N HIS A 137 -17.28 4.08 -2.05
CA HIS A 137 -17.14 5.18 -3.02
C HIS A 137 -16.60 4.66 -4.37
N ALA A 138 -15.63 3.77 -4.31
CA ALA A 138 -15.04 3.14 -5.50
C ALA A 138 -16.01 2.33 -6.37
N PHE A 139 -17.13 1.87 -5.79
CA PHE A 139 -18.14 1.09 -6.48
C PHE A 139 -19.30 1.94 -7.01
N VAL A 140 -19.54 3.09 -6.37
CA VAL A 140 -20.54 4.06 -6.84
C VAL A 140 -19.97 4.95 -7.95
N GLY A 141 -18.66 5.15 -7.98
CA GLY A 141 -17.98 5.98 -8.96
C GLY A 141 -17.99 7.46 -8.57
N ILE A 142 -19.16 8.06 -8.38
CA ILE A 142 -19.33 9.48 -7.98
C ILE A 142 -20.17 9.58 -6.72
N ARG A 143 -19.73 10.37 -5.73
CA ARG A 143 -20.51 10.65 -4.52
C ARG A 143 -20.38 12.11 -4.11
N TYR A 144 -21.52 12.77 -3.90
CA TYR A 144 -21.59 14.21 -3.61
C TYR A 144 -20.87 15.07 -4.67
N GLY A 145 -20.97 14.68 -5.95
CA GLY A 145 -20.29 15.37 -7.06
C GLY A 145 -18.79 15.06 -7.20
N GLU A 146 -18.21 14.25 -6.30
CA GLU A 146 -16.79 13.92 -6.33
C GLU A 146 -16.56 12.54 -6.98
N PRO A 147 -15.75 12.45 -8.05
CA PRO A 147 -15.29 11.17 -8.59
C PRO A 147 -14.38 10.44 -7.61
N TYR A 148 -14.50 9.11 -7.51
CA TYR A 148 -13.58 8.27 -6.76
C TYR A 148 -12.14 8.38 -7.28
N GLN A 149 -11.97 8.59 -8.58
CA GLN A 149 -10.66 8.67 -9.22
C GLN A 149 -9.80 9.79 -8.60
N ASP A 150 -10.38 10.98 -8.38
CA ASP A 150 -9.70 12.10 -7.75
C ASP A 150 -9.17 11.76 -6.34
N HIS A 151 -9.95 10.99 -5.58
CA HIS A 151 -9.54 10.53 -4.25
C HIS A 151 -8.46 9.45 -4.32
N LEU A 152 -8.50 8.57 -5.31
CA LEU A 152 -7.46 7.58 -5.56
C LEU A 152 -6.15 8.27 -5.97
N ASP A 153 -6.21 9.26 -6.85
CA ASP A 153 -5.05 10.03 -7.31
C ASP A 153 -4.44 10.82 -6.16
N ALA A 154 -5.26 11.47 -5.33
CA ALA A 154 -4.78 12.11 -4.11
C ALA A 154 -4.10 11.12 -3.14
N ALA A 155 -4.62 9.90 -3.03
CA ALA A 155 -3.99 8.86 -2.22
C ALA A 155 -2.67 8.36 -2.84
N LEU A 156 -2.60 8.17 -4.16
CA LEU A 156 -1.38 7.79 -4.87
C LEU A 156 -0.30 8.87 -4.74
N ASN A 157 -0.66 10.14 -4.91
CA ASN A 157 0.24 11.28 -4.70
C ASN A 157 0.83 11.27 -3.29
N TYR A 158 0.02 10.92 -2.29
CA TYR A 158 0.51 10.79 -0.91
C TYR A 158 1.48 9.61 -0.76
N VAL A 159 1.17 8.45 -1.34
CA VAL A 159 2.01 7.23 -1.26
C VAL A 159 3.31 7.36 -2.06
N LEU A 160 3.33 8.22 -3.08
CA LEU A 160 4.44 8.41 -4.02
C LEU A 160 5.25 9.67 -3.77
N LYS A 161 4.97 10.42 -2.69
CA LYS A 161 5.66 11.68 -2.39
C LYS A 161 7.18 11.52 -2.25
N SER A 162 7.67 10.35 -1.86
CA SER A 162 9.10 9.99 -1.75
C SER A 162 9.73 9.44 -3.04
N THR A 163 9.14 9.73 -4.19
CA THR A 163 9.69 9.40 -5.52
C THR A 163 10.87 10.30 -5.86
N SER A 164 11.85 9.84 -6.63
CA SER A 164 13.01 10.68 -6.99
C SER A 164 12.57 11.93 -7.77
N PRO A 165 13.29 13.07 -7.69
CA PRO A 165 12.92 14.29 -8.41
C PRO A 165 12.74 14.10 -9.93
N HIS A 166 13.61 13.29 -10.55
CA HIS A 166 13.50 12.94 -11.97
C HIS A 166 12.21 12.19 -12.29
N ALA A 167 11.92 11.13 -11.52
CA ALA A 167 10.71 10.34 -11.69
C ALA A 167 9.45 11.17 -11.37
N HIS A 168 9.53 12.08 -10.40
CA HIS A 168 8.48 13.00 -10.03
C HIS A 168 8.07 13.89 -11.22
N ALA A 169 9.06 14.50 -11.88
CA ALA A 169 8.85 15.33 -13.07
C ALA A 169 8.29 14.51 -14.25
N ARG A 170 8.88 13.35 -14.54
CA ARG A 170 8.44 12.47 -15.64
C ARG A 170 6.99 12.00 -15.50
N LEU A 171 6.56 11.71 -14.27
CA LEU A 171 5.24 11.16 -13.97
C LEU A 171 4.18 12.23 -13.67
N GLY A 172 4.54 13.51 -13.70
CA GLY A 172 3.60 14.60 -13.41
C GLY A 172 3.03 14.57 -11.99
N LEU A 173 3.78 14.03 -11.03
CA LEU A 173 3.35 13.99 -9.64
C LEU A 173 3.37 15.42 -9.05
N PRO A 174 2.40 15.84 -8.22
CA PRO A 174 2.28 17.23 -7.79
C PRO A 174 3.08 17.58 -6.52
N LYS A 175 3.55 16.58 -5.77
CA LYS A 175 4.22 16.77 -4.47
C LYS A 175 5.43 15.86 -4.27
N HIS A 176 6.60 16.45 -4.02
CA HIS A 176 7.84 15.74 -3.69
C HIS A 176 8.23 16.03 -2.24
N GLU A 177 8.47 14.99 -1.45
CA GLU A 177 9.03 15.05 -0.10
C GLU A 177 10.22 14.08 -0.02
N PRO A 178 11.42 14.54 0.39
CA PRO A 178 12.54 13.65 0.63
C PRO A 178 12.18 12.56 1.67
N SER A 179 12.65 11.34 1.43
CA SER A 179 12.62 10.25 2.40
C SER A 179 14.04 9.92 2.85
N GLY A 180 14.16 9.51 4.11
CA GLY A 180 15.35 8.86 4.64
C GLY A 180 15.64 7.52 3.98
N VAL A 181 16.80 6.98 4.35
CA VAL A 181 17.34 5.71 3.86
C VAL A 181 16.43 4.56 4.23
N ILE A 182 16.17 3.68 3.26
CA ILE A 182 15.49 2.39 3.46
C ILE A 182 16.42 1.27 3.00
N ILE A 183 16.65 0.32 3.90
CA ILE A 183 17.35 -0.94 3.62
C ILE A 183 16.30 -2.02 3.30
N GLY A 184 16.53 -2.75 2.21
CA GLY A 184 15.68 -3.80 1.69
C GLY A 184 14.61 -3.30 0.70
N LYS A 185 13.45 -3.97 0.69
CA LYS A 185 12.38 -3.64 -0.26
C LYS A 185 11.64 -2.38 0.20
N ARG A 186 11.60 -1.34 -0.65
CA ARG A 186 10.91 -0.06 -0.38
C ARG A 186 9.42 -0.08 -0.75
N CYS A 187 9.01 -0.85 -1.76
CA CYS A 187 7.61 -0.91 -2.19
C CYS A 187 7.25 -2.26 -2.79
N SER A 188 5.97 -2.61 -2.83
CA SER A 188 5.46 -3.79 -3.54
C SER A 188 3.98 -3.67 -3.86
N THR A 189 3.50 -4.56 -4.72
CA THR A 189 2.09 -4.84 -4.97
C THR A 189 1.74 -6.26 -4.52
N SER A 190 0.46 -6.60 -4.43
CA SER A 190 -0.02 -7.97 -4.41
C SER A 190 0.16 -8.63 -5.78
N GLN A 191 0.19 -9.97 -5.81
CA GLN A 191 0.45 -10.74 -7.02
C GLN A 191 -0.64 -10.54 -8.10
N ASN A 192 -1.90 -10.47 -7.68
CA ASN A 192 -3.07 -10.34 -8.54
C ASN A 192 -3.21 -8.98 -9.26
N ILE A 193 -2.40 -7.96 -8.91
CA ILE A 193 -2.40 -6.64 -9.57
C ILE A 193 -0.99 -6.18 -9.98
N GLY A 194 0.04 -7.00 -9.72
CA GLY A 194 1.42 -6.67 -10.05
C GLY A 194 1.72 -6.84 -11.54
N ARG A 195 2.93 -6.44 -11.96
CA ARG A 195 3.38 -6.45 -13.37
C ARG A 195 2.97 -7.71 -14.14
N ALA A 196 3.23 -8.88 -13.58
CA ALA A 196 2.93 -10.16 -14.23
C ALA A 196 1.42 -10.39 -14.45
N ALA A 197 0.56 -9.92 -13.55
CA ALA A 197 -0.89 -10.04 -13.70
C ALA A 197 -1.47 -9.09 -14.77
N ARG A 198 -0.71 -8.05 -15.14
CA ARG A 198 -1.10 -7.06 -16.16
C ARG A 198 -0.57 -7.41 -17.56
N LEU A 199 0.28 -8.43 -17.68
CA LEU A 199 0.75 -8.88 -18.99
C LEU A 199 -0.42 -9.53 -19.76
N PRO A 200 -0.53 -9.29 -21.07
CA PRO A 200 -1.46 -10.03 -21.91
C PRO A 200 -1.22 -11.52 -21.73
N ARG A 201 -2.28 -12.30 -21.52
CA ARG A 201 -2.15 -13.76 -21.61
C ARG A 201 -1.90 -14.09 -23.08
N VAL A 202 -0.67 -14.47 -23.40
CA VAL A 202 -0.39 -15.15 -24.67
C VAL A 202 -1.09 -16.50 -24.54
N VAL A 203 -2.25 -16.63 -25.18
CA VAL A 203 -2.90 -17.93 -25.37
C VAL A 203 -2.07 -18.63 -26.45
N PRO A 204 -1.47 -19.80 -26.17
CA PRO A 204 -0.77 -20.57 -27.18
C PRO A 204 -1.70 -21.03 -28.30
#